data_AF-A0A2D7ZDX6-F1
#
_entry.id   AF-A0A2D7ZDX6-F1
#
_cell.length_a   1.000
_cell.length_b   1.000
_cell.length_c   1.000
_cell.angle_alpha   90.00
_cell.angle_beta   90.00
_cell.angle_gamma   90.00
#
_symmetry.space_group_name_H-M   'P 1'
#
loop_
_entity.id
_entity.type
_entity.pdbx_description
1 polymer ?
#
loop_
_entity_poly.entity_id
_entity_poly.type
_entity_poly.pdbx_seq_one_letter_code
_entity_poly.pdbx_strand_id
1 'polypeptide(L)'
;MASTIRIKRSGSSGSPSSLRQGELAYSYSSGTGGNRLYIGTGTEDSTGAAASIDQIGGKYFTDLLDHTPGTLTASSGIITDASSKIDNLKVDNLDLNGNTLSTTNTNGDLILDPNGAGKVDVNTSIISNVTDPASAQDAATKNYVDTNLNNKTLDLASDSGTTHSLSLLNSDLTLTGGAGIDTFVNRHAIRINITETGVTAGSYGSATQIPTFTVNGRGQLTAAGVANVATQLAITGDAGGVDSVDLLTDTLTFQGGTNINTVIADNRVVTHLDSNVTGLSSLTVDNLKLDGNTLSTTDSSGFLYINPFPVGDSGEVVILGNLKVEGTTTTVNSTTVSINDKNLVLADSAADSAEANDAGITINGPPIKPTILYKSTTDTWELSKKFTTPSASVPNLIDNYNTDHLGEGSTNLYFTNERVDDRLNNLLLAGEGIDLTYDDAGNSLTIAGELASLTNPGVASFGGYADGDSAGATGTLRQFQVSAAGNVWIAAIDGGTY
;
A
#
# COMPACT_ATOMS: atom_id res chain seq x y z
N MET A 1 -105.50 13.74 -132.00
CA MET A 1 -105.47 12.27 -131.82
C MET A 1 -104.39 11.96 -130.81
N ALA A 2 -104.75 11.62 -129.56
CA ALA A 2 -103.80 11.11 -128.59
C ALA A 2 -103.69 9.59 -128.81
N SER A 3 -102.56 9.13 -129.31
CA SER A 3 -102.30 7.70 -129.51
C SER A 3 -102.03 7.06 -128.15
N THR A 4 -102.96 6.22 -127.68
CA THR A 4 -102.74 5.41 -126.48
C THR A 4 -101.93 4.17 -126.86
N ILE A 5 -100.70 4.07 -126.38
CA ILE A 5 -99.88 2.85 -126.51
C ILE A 5 -100.14 1.96 -125.28
N ARG A 6 -100.58 0.72 -125.51
CA ARG A 6 -100.73 -0.30 -124.47
C ARG A 6 -99.73 -1.41 -124.71
N ILE A 7 -99.04 -1.81 -123.65
CA ILE A 7 -98.12 -2.93 -123.65
C ILE A 7 -98.82 -4.20 -123.15
N LYS A 8 -98.22 -5.37 -123.39
CA LYS A 8 -98.70 -6.63 -122.80
C LYS A 8 -98.68 -6.51 -121.28
N ARG A 9 -99.67 -7.08 -120.63
CA ARG A 9 -99.82 -6.97 -119.18
C ARG A 9 -100.40 -8.22 -118.56
N SER A 10 -99.92 -8.54 -117.36
CA SER A 10 -100.43 -9.66 -116.55
C SER A 10 -100.79 -9.23 -115.13
N GLY A 11 -101.87 -9.80 -114.61
CA GLY A 11 -102.25 -9.74 -113.19
C GLY A 11 -101.64 -10.86 -112.34
N SER A 12 -100.93 -11.81 -112.94
CA SER A 12 -100.20 -12.88 -112.26
C SER A 12 -98.70 -12.58 -112.20
N SER A 13 -98.03 -13.05 -111.13
CA SER A 13 -96.58 -12.95 -111.00
C SER A 13 -95.89 -13.92 -111.95
N GLY A 14 -94.73 -13.52 -112.48
CA GLY A 14 -93.93 -14.34 -113.41
C GLY A 14 -93.60 -13.63 -114.72
N SER A 15 -92.60 -14.17 -115.42
CA SER A 15 -92.24 -13.70 -116.76
C SER A 15 -93.37 -13.99 -117.76
N PRO A 16 -93.62 -13.11 -118.76
CA PRO A 16 -94.48 -13.42 -119.88
C PRO A 16 -94.04 -14.70 -120.61
N SER A 17 -95.00 -15.43 -121.18
CA SER A 17 -94.71 -16.69 -121.89
C SER A 17 -94.13 -16.50 -123.30
N SER A 18 -94.35 -15.33 -123.91
CA SER A 18 -93.79 -14.97 -125.22
C SER A 18 -93.94 -13.47 -125.49
N LEU A 19 -92.86 -12.85 -125.99
CA LEU A 19 -92.80 -11.48 -126.48
C LEU A 19 -92.14 -11.46 -127.86
N ARG A 20 -92.53 -10.53 -128.72
CA ARG A 20 -91.80 -10.21 -129.95
C ARG A 20 -90.54 -9.40 -129.65
N GLN A 21 -89.61 -9.29 -130.60
CA GLN A 21 -88.41 -8.47 -130.42
C GLN A 21 -88.82 -7.00 -130.23
N GLY A 22 -88.37 -6.39 -129.13
CA GLY A 22 -88.73 -5.02 -128.74
C GLY A 22 -90.13 -4.87 -128.12
N GLU A 23 -90.91 -5.94 -128.01
CA GLU A 23 -92.23 -5.90 -127.37
C GLU A 23 -92.09 -5.81 -125.85
N LEU A 24 -92.75 -4.83 -125.24
CA LEU A 24 -92.77 -4.62 -123.80
C LEU A 24 -93.91 -5.38 -123.11
N ALA A 25 -93.65 -5.85 -121.90
CA ALA A 25 -94.68 -6.41 -121.02
C ALA A 25 -94.47 -6.10 -119.55
N TYR A 26 -95.55 -5.93 -118.80
CA TYR A 26 -95.50 -5.64 -117.37
C TYR A 26 -96.34 -6.62 -116.54
N SER A 27 -95.77 -7.16 -115.46
CA SER A 27 -96.51 -7.93 -114.45
C SER A 27 -96.83 -7.06 -113.24
N TYR A 28 -98.12 -6.87 -112.94
CA TYR A 28 -98.61 -6.02 -111.84
C TYR A 28 -98.77 -6.76 -110.50
N SER A 29 -98.55 -8.07 -110.48
CA SER A 29 -98.71 -8.88 -109.26
C SER A 29 -97.47 -8.77 -108.37
N SER A 30 -97.63 -8.92 -107.05
CA SER A 30 -96.49 -9.10 -106.14
C SER A 30 -95.98 -10.55 -106.17
N GLY A 31 -94.70 -10.77 -105.83
CA GLY A 31 -94.07 -12.10 -105.80
C GLY A 31 -92.96 -12.29 -106.85
N THR A 32 -92.46 -13.53 -106.99
CA THR A 32 -91.35 -13.86 -107.89
C THR A 32 -91.73 -13.60 -109.35
N GLY A 33 -90.99 -12.73 -110.04
CA GLY A 33 -91.33 -12.26 -111.39
C GLY A 33 -92.49 -11.24 -111.44
N GLY A 34 -93.06 -10.86 -110.30
CA GLY A 34 -94.05 -9.80 -110.19
C GLY A 34 -93.44 -8.39 -110.08
N ASN A 35 -94.22 -7.34 -110.29
CA ASN A 35 -93.80 -5.93 -110.25
C ASN A 35 -92.60 -5.60 -111.16
N ARG A 36 -92.50 -6.28 -112.30
CA ARG A 36 -91.36 -6.18 -113.23
C ARG A 36 -91.81 -5.84 -114.65
N LEU A 37 -90.99 -5.04 -115.32
CA LEU A 37 -91.06 -4.72 -116.74
C LEU A 37 -90.10 -5.65 -117.49
N TYR A 38 -90.61 -6.24 -118.56
CA TYR A 38 -89.94 -7.18 -119.43
C TYR A 38 -89.90 -6.65 -120.85
N ILE A 39 -88.89 -7.06 -121.61
CA ILE A 39 -88.79 -6.82 -123.06
C ILE A 39 -88.34 -8.09 -123.78
N GLY A 40 -88.90 -8.35 -124.95
CA GLY A 40 -88.39 -9.40 -125.83
C GLY A 40 -87.09 -8.95 -126.51
N THR A 41 -86.03 -9.75 -126.39
CA THR A 41 -84.71 -9.46 -126.98
C THR A 41 -84.18 -10.66 -127.77
N GLY A 42 -83.17 -10.43 -128.61
CA GLY A 42 -82.63 -11.45 -129.52
C GLY A 42 -83.49 -11.65 -130.77
N THR A 43 -83.10 -12.61 -131.61
CA THR A 43 -83.77 -12.90 -132.90
C THR A 43 -85.13 -13.53 -132.69
N GLU A 44 -86.11 -13.22 -133.55
CA GLU A 44 -87.42 -13.87 -133.52
C GLU A 44 -87.37 -15.26 -134.15
N ASP A 45 -88.05 -16.23 -133.54
CA ASP A 45 -88.25 -17.55 -134.11
C ASP A 45 -89.31 -17.55 -135.23
N SER A 46 -89.56 -18.70 -135.83
CA SER A 46 -90.56 -18.86 -136.90
C SER A 46 -92.00 -18.55 -136.47
N THR A 47 -92.26 -18.37 -135.17
CA THR A 47 -93.56 -17.97 -134.61
C THR A 47 -93.61 -16.49 -134.25
N GLY A 48 -92.51 -15.76 -134.44
CA GLY A 48 -92.36 -14.35 -134.10
C GLY A 48 -92.03 -14.11 -132.63
N ALA A 49 -91.66 -15.14 -131.87
CA ALA A 49 -91.26 -15.00 -130.46
C ALA A 49 -89.76 -14.69 -130.35
N ALA A 50 -89.41 -13.72 -129.52
CA ALA A 50 -88.04 -13.34 -129.21
C ALA A 50 -87.29 -14.46 -128.48
N ALA A 51 -85.99 -14.58 -128.75
CA ALA A 51 -85.13 -15.60 -128.16
C ALA A 51 -84.97 -15.49 -126.64
N SER A 52 -85.03 -14.27 -126.08
CA SER A 52 -84.98 -14.02 -124.63
C SER A 52 -86.06 -13.04 -124.19
N ILE A 53 -86.45 -13.14 -122.93
CA ILE A 53 -87.31 -12.18 -122.24
C ILE A 53 -86.52 -11.63 -121.07
N ASP A 54 -85.99 -10.42 -121.25
CA ASP A 54 -85.11 -9.79 -120.27
C ASP A 54 -85.92 -8.91 -119.32
N GLN A 55 -85.54 -8.97 -118.03
CA GLN A 55 -86.06 -8.07 -117.01
C GLN A 55 -85.30 -6.75 -117.08
N ILE A 56 -86.01 -5.65 -117.35
CA ILE A 56 -85.38 -4.35 -117.61
C ILE A 56 -85.83 -3.25 -116.66
N GLY A 57 -86.75 -3.54 -115.72
CA GLY A 57 -87.17 -2.57 -114.72
C GLY A 57 -88.45 -2.97 -113.99
N GLY A 58 -89.20 -1.98 -113.52
CA GLY A 58 -90.49 -2.14 -112.84
C GLY A 58 -90.44 -1.85 -111.34
N LYS A 59 -91.63 -1.79 -110.71
CA LYS A 59 -91.81 -1.37 -109.32
C LYS A 59 -90.90 -2.12 -108.34
N TYR A 60 -90.63 -3.41 -108.58
CA TYR A 60 -89.76 -4.20 -107.73
C TYR A 60 -88.35 -3.58 -107.59
N PHE A 61 -87.73 -3.18 -108.70
CA PHE A 61 -86.40 -2.58 -108.67
C PHE A 61 -86.43 -1.15 -108.14
N THR A 62 -87.49 -0.39 -108.43
CA THR A 62 -87.63 0.95 -107.85
C THR A 62 -87.89 0.90 -106.35
N ASP A 63 -88.55 -0.14 -105.84
CA ASP A 63 -88.76 -0.35 -104.39
C ASP A 63 -87.47 -0.77 -103.68
N LEU A 64 -86.57 -1.50 -104.37
CA LEU A 64 -85.22 -1.78 -103.87
C LEU A 64 -84.34 -0.51 -103.82
N LEU A 65 -84.68 0.49 -104.62
CA LEU A 65 -84.01 1.80 -104.68
C LEU A 65 -84.74 2.87 -103.85
N ASP A 66 -85.95 2.58 -103.36
CA ASP A 66 -86.76 3.51 -102.57
C ASP A 66 -86.31 3.45 -101.12
N HIS A 67 -85.64 4.51 -100.69
CA HIS A 67 -85.27 4.73 -99.31
C HIS A 67 -85.93 6.00 -98.82
N THR A 68 -86.47 5.99 -97.61
CA THR A 68 -86.75 7.25 -96.92
C THR A 68 -85.42 7.98 -96.73
N PRO A 69 -85.27 9.24 -97.19
CA PRO A 69 -84.01 9.97 -97.06
C PRO A 69 -83.49 9.93 -95.63
N GLY A 70 -82.27 9.40 -95.44
CA GLY A 70 -81.61 9.30 -94.12
C GLY A 70 -81.85 8.01 -93.35
N THR A 71 -82.65 7.05 -93.83
CA THR A 71 -82.82 5.74 -93.17
C THR A 71 -82.59 4.59 -94.14
N LEU A 72 -81.68 3.68 -93.80
CA LEU A 72 -81.48 2.44 -94.55
C LEU A 72 -82.63 1.47 -94.25
N THR A 73 -83.51 1.24 -95.23
CA THR A 73 -84.67 0.36 -95.08
C THR A 73 -84.23 -1.11 -95.28
N ALA A 74 -84.78 -2.06 -94.50
CA ALA A 74 -84.43 -3.47 -94.67
C ALA A 74 -84.70 -3.95 -96.11
N SER A 75 -83.75 -4.72 -96.67
CA SER A 75 -83.80 -5.26 -98.04
C SER A 75 -83.70 -4.24 -99.19
N SER A 76 -83.26 -3.02 -98.91
CA SER A 76 -82.94 -2.02 -99.93
C SER A 76 -81.49 -2.14 -100.41
N GLY A 77 -81.21 -1.69 -101.62
CA GLY A 77 -79.90 -1.85 -102.27
C GLY A 77 -78.96 -0.66 -102.03
N ILE A 78 -77.67 -0.96 -101.86
CA ILE A 78 -76.57 -0.01 -102.07
C ILE A 78 -75.93 -0.36 -103.41
N ILE A 79 -75.87 0.60 -104.34
CA ILE A 79 -75.27 0.38 -105.66
C ILE A 79 -73.77 0.66 -105.57
N THR A 80 -72.96 -0.34 -105.94
CA THR A 80 -71.52 -0.21 -106.07
C THR A 80 -71.10 0.01 -107.53
N ASP A 81 -69.89 0.51 -107.75
CA ASP A 81 -69.29 0.53 -109.08
C ASP A 81 -68.88 -0.88 -109.57
N ALA A 82 -68.28 -0.95 -110.76
CA ALA A 82 -67.83 -2.20 -111.38
C ALA A 82 -66.71 -2.94 -110.59
N SER A 83 -66.07 -2.27 -109.62
CA SER A 83 -65.07 -2.86 -108.71
C SER A 83 -65.65 -3.19 -107.33
N SER A 84 -66.99 -3.17 -107.19
CA SER A 84 -67.70 -3.36 -105.91
C SER A 84 -67.38 -2.29 -104.86
N LYS A 85 -67.03 -1.07 -105.28
CA LYS A 85 -66.73 0.06 -104.38
C LYS A 85 -67.87 1.07 -104.28
N ILE A 86 -67.87 1.80 -103.17
CA ILE A 86 -68.62 3.04 -102.97
C ILE A 86 -67.56 4.13 -102.79
N ASP A 87 -67.68 5.24 -103.51
CA ASP A 87 -66.70 6.34 -103.45
C ASP A 87 -66.67 6.98 -102.05
N ASN A 88 -67.85 7.31 -101.51
CA ASN A 88 -68.02 7.78 -100.14
C ASN A 88 -69.33 7.22 -99.58
N LEU A 89 -69.25 6.51 -98.46
CA LEU A 89 -70.41 6.06 -97.71
C LEU A 89 -70.49 6.81 -96.36
N LYS A 90 -71.55 7.61 -96.22
CA LYS A 90 -71.88 8.28 -94.95
C LYS A 90 -72.97 7.55 -94.21
N VAL A 91 -72.72 7.22 -92.95
CA VAL A 91 -73.70 6.61 -92.04
C VAL A 91 -73.73 7.46 -90.78
N ASP A 92 -74.83 8.18 -90.57
CA ASP A 92 -74.95 9.18 -89.51
C ASP A 92 -73.75 10.17 -89.53
N ASN A 93 -72.98 10.21 -88.43
CA ASN A 93 -71.79 11.04 -88.31
C ASN A 93 -70.50 10.33 -88.76
N LEU A 94 -70.58 9.15 -89.38
CA LEU A 94 -69.41 8.43 -89.91
C LEU A 94 -69.26 8.68 -91.41
N ASP A 95 -68.03 8.93 -91.85
CA ASP A 95 -67.64 9.04 -93.27
C ASP A 95 -66.59 7.97 -93.58
N LEU A 96 -66.95 7.04 -94.46
CA LEU A 96 -66.07 6.00 -95.00
C LEU A 96 -65.65 6.42 -96.40
N ASN A 97 -64.44 6.92 -96.53
CA ASN A 97 -63.93 7.46 -97.79
C ASN A 97 -62.43 7.20 -97.95
N GLY A 98 -62.05 6.60 -99.07
CA GLY A 98 -60.67 6.21 -99.35
C GLY A 98 -60.12 5.22 -98.31
N ASN A 99 -59.04 5.62 -97.62
CA ASN A 99 -58.39 4.85 -96.55
C ASN A 99 -58.73 5.38 -95.14
N THR A 100 -59.72 6.27 -95.03
CA THR A 100 -60.06 6.95 -93.79
C THR A 100 -61.45 6.55 -93.33
N LEU A 101 -61.56 6.20 -92.05
CA LEU A 101 -62.81 6.17 -91.32
C LEU A 101 -62.78 7.33 -90.32
N SER A 102 -63.72 8.27 -90.44
CA SER A 102 -63.75 9.49 -89.61
C SER A 102 -65.14 9.83 -89.10
N THR A 103 -65.20 10.54 -87.98
CA THR A 103 -66.42 11.23 -87.52
C THR A 103 -66.55 12.60 -88.17
N THR A 104 -67.78 13.04 -88.44
CA THR A 104 -68.07 14.32 -89.13
C THR A 104 -68.55 15.42 -88.20
N ASN A 105 -68.90 15.09 -86.95
CA ASN A 105 -69.27 16.05 -85.91
C ASN A 105 -68.05 16.48 -85.09
N THR A 106 -68.01 17.76 -84.71
CA THR A 106 -66.88 18.34 -83.97
C THR A 106 -66.66 17.61 -82.64
N ASN A 107 -65.42 17.14 -82.42
CA ASN A 107 -65.00 16.36 -81.23
C ASN A 107 -65.83 15.08 -80.99
N GLY A 108 -66.45 14.52 -82.04
CA GLY A 108 -67.11 13.22 -81.92
C GLY A 108 -66.10 12.08 -81.92
N ASP A 109 -66.20 11.19 -80.94
CA ASP A 109 -65.34 10.02 -80.85
C ASP A 109 -65.74 8.94 -81.86
N LEU A 110 -64.75 8.27 -82.44
CA LEU A 110 -64.97 6.99 -83.10
C LEU A 110 -64.94 5.89 -82.03
N ILE A 111 -66.10 5.32 -81.73
CA ILE A 111 -66.22 4.23 -80.76
C ILE A 111 -66.05 2.89 -81.49
N LEU A 112 -65.03 2.13 -81.10
CA LEU A 112 -64.81 0.75 -81.55
C LEU A 112 -65.15 -0.20 -80.40
N ASP A 113 -66.43 -0.50 -80.23
CA ASP A 113 -66.96 -1.31 -79.12
C ASP A 113 -67.46 -2.68 -79.60
N PRO A 114 -66.67 -3.76 -79.44
CA PRO A 114 -67.11 -5.10 -79.81
C PRO A 114 -68.15 -5.63 -78.82
N ASN A 115 -69.19 -6.29 -79.32
CA ASN A 115 -70.24 -6.84 -78.46
C ASN A 115 -69.71 -7.88 -77.46
N GLY A 116 -70.02 -7.70 -76.17
CA GLY A 116 -69.67 -8.63 -75.10
C GLY A 116 -68.18 -8.62 -74.76
N ALA A 117 -67.54 -9.78 -74.72
CA ALA A 117 -66.12 -9.94 -74.41
C ALA A 117 -65.22 -9.89 -75.65
N GLY A 118 -65.73 -9.35 -76.76
CA GLY A 118 -64.96 -9.22 -77.99
C GLY A 118 -63.76 -8.27 -77.83
N LYS A 119 -62.87 -8.28 -78.81
CA LYS A 119 -61.66 -7.44 -78.83
C LYS A 119 -61.61 -6.64 -80.13
N VAL A 120 -61.04 -5.45 -80.07
CA VAL A 120 -60.55 -4.76 -81.28
C VAL A 120 -59.23 -5.41 -81.66
N ASP A 121 -59.28 -6.36 -82.59
CA ASP A 121 -58.10 -7.06 -83.10
C ASP A 121 -57.55 -6.35 -84.34
N VAL A 122 -56.34 -5.81 -84.24
CA VAL A 122 -55.60 -5.18 -85.34
C VAL A 122 -54.51 -6.09 -85.91
N ASN A 123 -54.51 -7.37 -85.53
CA ASN A 123 -53.49 -8.37 -85.88
C ASN A 123 -52.08 -7.88 -85.46
N THR A 124 -51.05 -8.11 -86.28
CA THR A 124 -49.68 -7.64 -86.03
C THR A 124 -49.40 -6.26 -86.62
N SER A 125 -50.42 -5.40 -86.73
CA SER A 125 -50.29 -4.08 -87.34
C SER A 125 -49.64 -3.07 -86.39
N ILE A 126 -48.96 -2.07 -86.96
CA ILE A 126 -48.47 -0.91 -86.21
C ILE A 126 -49.63 0.06 -86.02
N ILE A 127 -49.89 0.45 -84.77
CA ILE A 127 -50.77 1.58 -84.44
C ILE A 127 -49.88 2.81 -84.28
N SER A 128 -49.87 3.68 -85.29
CA SER A 128 -49.07 4.91 -85.31
C SER A 128 -49.89 6.13 -84.93
N ASN A 129 -49.23 7.22 -84.51
CA ASN A 129 -49.85 8.49 -84.10
C ASN A 129 -50.79 8.38 -82.89
N VAL A 130 -50.55 7.40 -82.01
CA VAL A 130 -51.14 7.36 -80.67
C VAL A 130 -50.45 8.43 -79.83
N THR A 131 -51.23 9.28 -79.16
CA THR A 131 -50.70 10.28 -78.23
C THR A 131 -50.23 9.62 -76.93
N ASP A 132 -49.33 10.28 -76.19
CA ASP A 132 -48.91 9.76 -74.89
C ASP A 132 -50.11 9.64 -73.93
N PRO A 133 -50.16 8.57 -73.12
CA PRO A 133 -51.30 8.28 -72.24
C PRO A 133 -51.41 9.35 -71.14
N ALA A 134 -52.63 9.80 -70.88
CA ALA A 134 -52.95 10.70 -69.76
C ALA A 134 -53.60 9.94 -68.59
N SER A 135 -54.29 8.83 -68.89
CA SER A 135 -54.98 7.97 -67.94
C SER A 135 -54.42 6.54 -67.97
N ALA A 136 -54.66 5.77 -66.91
CA ALA A 136 -54.12 4.42 -66.76
C ALA A 136 -54.69 3.39 -67.77
N GLN A 137 -55.80 3.72 -68.44
CA GLN A 137 -56.46 2.87 -69.44
C GLN A 137 -56.05 3.21 -70.88
N ASP A 138 -55.32 4.30 -71.08
CA ASP A 138 -54.89 4.72 -72.42
C ASP A 138 -53.80 3.78 -72.94
N ALA A 139 -53.69 3.68 -74.26
CA ALA A 139 -52.59 2.96 -74.89
C ALA A 139 -51.27 3.71 -74.64
N ALA A 140 -50.26 3.02 -74.11
CA ALA A 140 -48.93 3.60 -73.91
C ALA A 140 -48.11 3.54 -75.21
N THR A 141 -47.51 4.67 -75.59
CA THR A 141 -46.50 4.69 -76.66
C THR A 141 -45.19 4.06 -76.15
N LYS A 142 -44.39 3.47 -77.05
CA LYS A 142 -43.04 3.01 -76.70
C LYS A 142 -42.19 4.15 -76.12
N ASN A 143 -42.30 5.34 -76.73
CA ASN A 143 -41.57 6.52 -76.29
C ASN A 143 -41.92 6.93 -74.85
N TYR A 144 -43.21 6.92 -74.49
CA TYR A 144 -43.66 7.19 -73.13
C TYR A 144 -43.06 6.21 -72.12
N VAL A 145 -43.11 4.91 -72.42
CA VAL A 145 -42.56 3.87 -71.53
C VAL A 145 -41.05 4.02 -71.37
N ASP A 146 -40.31 4.13 -72.48
CA ASP A 146 -38.85 4.26 -72.45
C ASP A 146 -38.42 5.54 -71.70
N THR A 147 -39.11 6.67 -71.90
CA THR A 147 -38.81 7.93 -71.21
C THR A 147 -39.07 7.85 -69.72
N ASN A 148 -40.21 7.28 -69.32
CA ASN A 148 -40.54 7.13 -67.90
C ASN A 148 -39.57 6.18 -67.18
N LEU A 149 -39.12 5.12 -67.86
CA LEU A 149 -38.08 4.22 -67.34
C LEU A 149 -36.71 4.90 -67.27
N ASN A 150 -36.36 5.73 -68.26
CA ASN A 150 -35.11 6.51 -68.26
C ASN A 150 -35.06 7.53 -67.11
N ASN A 151 -36.20 8.13 -66.77
CA ASN A 151 -36.32 9.08 -65.65
C ASN A 151 -36.29 8.41 -64.27
N LYS A 152 -36.19 7.07 -64.19
CA LYS A 152 -35.98 6.34 -62.94
C LYS A 152 -34.52 5.90 -62.83
N THR A 153 -33.80 6.53 -61.91
CA THR A 153 -32.44 6.16 -61.54
C THR A 153 -32.42 5.40 -60.22
N LEU A 154 -31.40 4.55 -60.04
CA LEU A 154 -31.00 4.09 -58.71
C LEU A 154 -29.93 5.05 -58.20
N ASP A 155 -30.28 5.88 -57.21
CA ASP A 155 -29.34 6.81 -56.60
C ASP A 155 -28.55 6.12 -55.49
N LEU A 156 -27.23 6.12 -55.62
CA LEU A 156 -26.29 5.53 -54.68
C LEU A 156 -25.55 6.65 -53.94
N ALA A 157 -25.81 6.78 -52.65
CA ALA A 157 -25.09 7.68 -51.76
C ALA A 157 -24.04 6.89 -50.96
N SER A 158 -22.88 7.51 -50.70
CA SER A 158 -21.81 6.96 -49.88
C SER A 158 -21.51 7.87 -48.69
N ASP A 159 -20.79 7.33 -47.70
CA ASP A 159 -20.31 8.04 -46.52
C ASP A 159 -19.28 9.13 -46.86
N SER A 160 -18.63 8.99 -48.01
CA SER A 160 -17.63 9.89 -48.57
C SER A 160 -17.75 9.92 -50.09
N GLY A 161 -17.66 11.10 -50.70
CA GLY A 161 -17.81 11.30 -52.15
C GLY A 161 -19.17 11.88 -52.56
N THR A 162 -19.49 11.82 -53.85
CA THR A 162 -20.73 12.36 -54.44
C THR A 162 -21.73 11.25 -54.74
N THR A 163 -23.02 11.53 -54.54
CA THR A 163 -24.10 10.65 -54.99
C THR A 163 -23.99 10.39 -56.49
N HIS A 164 -24.09 9.12 -56.88
CA HIS A 164 -24.12 8.70 -58.28
C HIS A 164 -25.49 8.12 -58.63
N SER A 165 -26.09 8.59 -59.72
CA SER A 165 -27.36 8.08 -60.24
C SER A 165 -27.11 7.08 -61.37
N LEU A 166 -27.60 5.86 -61.22
CA LEU A 166 -27.48 4.80 -62.20
C LEU A 166 -28.74 4.72 -63.07
N SER A 167 -28.60 4.73 -64.39
CA SER A 167 -29.74 4.49 -65.29
C SER A 167 -30.09 3.00 -65.33
N LEU A 168 -31.38 2.69 -65.18
CA LEU A 168 -31.88 1.31 -65.21
C LEU A 168 -31.89 0.68 -66.62
N LEU A 169 -31.61 1.46 -67.67
CA LEU A 169 -31.70 0.99 -69.06
C LEU A 169 -30.40 0.40 -69.61
N ASN A 170 -29.24 0.89 -69.15
CA ASN A 170 -27.99 0.63 -69.86
C ASN A 170 -26.72 0.72 -69.00
N SER A 171 -26.84 0.77 -67.67
CA SER A 171 -25.69 0.91 -66.78
C SER A 171 -25.52 -0.32 -65.90
N ASP A 172 -24.27 -0.77 -65.75
CA ASP A 172 -23.91 -1.86 -64.83
C ASP A 172 -23.63 -1.32 -63.43
N LEU A 173 -24.10 -2.01 -62.39
CA LEU A 173 -23.69 -1.79 -61.00
C LEU A 173 -22.67 -2.87 -60.60
N THR A 174 -21.42 -2.48 -60.39
CA THR A 174 -20.38 -3.38 -59.85
C THR A 174 -20.12 -3.06 -58.37
N LEU A 175 -20.22 -4.06 -57.50
CA LEU A 175 -19.89 -3.94 -56.08
C LEU A 175 -18.58 -4.68 -55.80
N THR A 176 -17.49 -3.92 -55.64
CA THR A 176 -16.17 -4.48 -55.33
C THR A 176 -15.93 -4.51 -53.83
N GLY A 177 -15.49 -5.65 -53.33
CA GLY A 177 -14.91 -5.76 -52.00
C GLY A 177 -13.52 -5.13 -51.98
N GLY A 178 -13.27 -4.20 -51.05
CA GLY A 178 -11.91 -3.73 -50.77
C GLY A 178 -11.11 -4.79 -50.01
N ALA A 179 -9.82 -4.56 -49.77
CA ALA A 179 -9.03 -5.48 -48.93
C ALA A 179 -9.68 -5.61 -47.53
N GLY A 180 -10.04 -6.84 -47.17
CA GLY A 180 -10.70 -7.20 -45.92
C GLY A 180 -12.23 -7.26 -46.00
N ILE A 181 -12.84 -7.00 -47.16
CA ILE A 181 -14.28 -7.13 -47.39
C ILE A 181 -14.52 -8.01 -48.61
N ASP A 182 -15.32 -9.06 -48.46
CA ASP A 182 -15.76 -9.91 -49.57
C ASP A 182 -17.18 -9.53 -49.98
N THR A 183 -17.38 -9.27 -51.28
CA THR A 183 -18.70 -9.06 -51.87
C THR A 183 -19.09 -10.27 -52.73
N PHE A 184 -20.32 -10.75 -52.55
CA PHE A 184 -20.86 -11.88 -53.30
C PHE A 184 -22.29 -11.55 -53.76
N VAL A 185 -22.53 -11.65 -55.06
CA VAL A 185 -23.86 -11.44 -55.65
C VAL A 185 -24.38 -12.79 -56.15
N ASN A 186 -25.59 -13.14 -55.73
CA ASN A 186 -26.39 -14.21 -56.35
C ASN A 186 -27.67 -13.61 -56.95
N ARG A 187 -28.49 -14.44 -57.61
CA ARG A 187 -29.68 -13.99 -58.36
C ARG A 187 -30.67 -13.14 -57.55
N HIS A 188 -30.69 -13.22 -56.21
CA HIS A 188 -31.67 -12.49 -55.38
C HIS A 188 -31.08 -11.85 -54.11
N ALA A 189 -29.77 -11.92 -53.90
CA ALA A 189 -29.13 -11.38 -52.71
C ALA A 189 -27.70 -10.87 -52.99
N ILE A 190 -27.36 -9.79 -52.31
CA ILE A 190 -26.00 -9.24 -52.22
C ILE A 190 -25.53 -9.51 -50.79
N ARG A 191 -24.42 -10.23 -50.62
CA ARG A 191 -23.79 -10.49 -49.32
C ARG A 191 -22.46 -9.73 -49.25
N ILE A 192 -22.29 -8.95 -48.19
CA ILE A 192 -21.07 -8.21 -47.88
C ILE A 192 -20.56 -8.73 -46.54
N ASN A 193 -19.34 -9.27 -46.49
CA ASN A 193 -18.73 -9.80 -45.26
C ASN A 193 -17.35 -9.23 -45.04
N ILE A 194 -16.86 -9.29 -43.82
CA ILE A 194 -15.43 -9.21 -43.57
C ILE A 194 -14.75 -10.47 -44.12
N THR A 195 -13.60 -10.32 -44.75
CA THR A 195 -12.74 -11.44 -45.15
C THR A 195 -12.16 -12.07 -43.89
N GLU A 196 -12.21 -13.41 -43.81
CA GLU A 196 -11.53 -14.16 -42.73
C GLU A 196 -10.05 -13.81 -42.70
N THR A 197 -9.51 -13.65 -41.49
CA THR A 197 -8.08 -13.42 -41.33
C THR A 197 -7.30 -14.73 -41.38
N GLY A 198 -5.98 -14.68 -41.49
CA GLY A 198 -5.13 -15.87 -41.32
C GLY A 198 -5.06 -16.38 -39.87
N VAL A 199 -5.67 -15.67 -38.91
CA VAL A 199 -5.66 -16.05 -37.50
C VAL A 199 -6.69 -17.13 -37.24
N THR A 200 -6.24 -18.25 -36.66
CA THR A 200 -7.12 -19.34 -36.24
C THR A 200 -8.00 -18.89 -35.07
N ALA A 201 -9.29 -19.22 -35.10
CA ALA A 201 -10.19 -18.89 -33.99
C ALA A 201 -9.77 -19.64 -32.71
N GLY A 202 -9.62 -18.91 -31.60
CA GLY A 202 -9.22 -19.47 -30.32
C GLY A 202 -8.98 -18.39 -29.26
N SER A 203 -8.63 -18.84 -28.05
CA SER A 203 -8.19 -17.96 -26.96
C SER A 203 -6.67 -17.80 -27.01
N TYR A 204 -6.21 -16.56 -26.98
CA TYR A 204 -4.79 -16.23 -26.91
C TYR A 204 -4.49 -15.65 -25.54
N GLY A 205 -3.47 -16.19 -24.87
CA GLY A 205 -3.06 -15.84 -23.51
C GLY A 205 -3.56 -16.82 -22.44
N SER A 206 -2.90 -16.80 -21.28
CA SER A 206 -3.23 -17.61 -20.10
C SER A 206 -2.70 -16.92 -18.84
N ALA A 207 -2.81 -17.57 -17.67
CA ALA A 207 -2.16 -17.08 -16.45
C ALA A 207 -0.62 -17.03 -16.56
N THR A 208 -0.02 -17.79 -17.49
CA THR A 208 1.44 -17.90 -17.65
C THR A 208 1.96 -17.32 -18.97
N GLN A 209 1.07 -16.89 -19.86
CA GLN A 209 1.43 -16.36 -21.18
C GLN A 209 0.61 -15.12 -21.52
N ILE A 210 1.26 -14.04 -21.94
CA ILE A 210 0.61 -12.82 -22.39
C ILE A 210 0.18 -12.95 -23.86
N PRO A 211 -1.04 -12.50 -24.23
CA PRO A 211 -1.46 -12.46 -25.63
C PRO A 211 -0.64 -11.45 -26.42
N THR A 212 -0.27 -11.83 -27.64
CA THR A 212 0.37 -10.94 -28.61
C THR A 212 -0.45 -10.94 -29.90
N PHE A 213 -0.49 -9.82 -30.60
CA PHE A 213 -1.17 -9.73 -31.89
C PHE A 213 -0.53 -8.67 -32.77
N THR A 214 -0.73 -8.82 -34.08
CA THR A 214 -0.38 -7.81 -35.08
C THR A 214 -1.61 -7.50 -35.91
N VAL A 215 -1.74 -6.23 -36.32
CA VAL A 215 -2.79 -5.79 -37.24
C VAL A 215 -2.18 -5.28 -38.53
N ASN A 216 -2.90 -5.40 -39.63
CA ASN A 216 -2.54 -4.72 -40.88
C ASN A 216 -2.89 -3.22 -40.80
N GLY A 217 -2.55 -2.46 -41.85
CA GLY A 217 -2.86 -1.03 -41.94
C GLY A 217 -4.36 -0.68 -42.00
N ARG A 218 -5.25 -1.68 -42.01
CA ARG A 218 -6.71 -1.54 -41.98
C ARG A 218 -7.32 -2.02 -40.65
N GLY A 219 -6.49 -2.44 -39.68
CA GLY A 219 -6.94 -2.86 -38.35
C GLY A 219 -7.39 -4.32 -38.23
N GLN A 220 -7.27 -5.14 -39.28
CA GLN A 220 -7.56 -6.58 -39.18
C GLN A 220 -6.36 -7.32 -38.59
N LEU A 221 -6.61 -8.32 -37.75
CA LEU A 221 -5.56 -9.18 -37.19
C LEU A 221 -4.85 -9.94 -38.32
N THR A 222 -3.53 -9.94 -38.30
CA THR A 222 -2.68 -10.71 -39.23
C THR A 222 -1.93 -11.84 -38.55
N ALA A 223 -1.71 -11.71 -37.24
CA ALA A 223 -1.21 -12.76 -36.38
C ALA A 223 -1.80 -12.57 -34.97
N ALA A 224 -2.06 -13.69 -34.31
CA ALA A 224 -2.27 -13.73 -32.87
C ALA A 224 -1.41 -14.87 -32.31
N GLY A 225 -0.83 -14.63 -31.14
CA GLY A 225 0.11 -15.54 -30.50
C GLY A 225 0.14 -15.30 -29.01
N VAL A 226 1.11 -15.95 -28.37
CA VAL A 226 1.37 -15.82 -26.94
C VAL A 226 2.87 -15.66 -26.71
N ALA A 227 3.23 -14.90 -25.68
CA ALA A 227 4.60 -14.85 -25.17
C ALA A 227 4.59 -15.29 -23.70
N ASN A 228 5.61 -16.03 -23.28
CA ASN A 228 5.72 -16.43 -21.87
C ASN A 228 5.95 -15.19 -21.00
N VAL A 229 5.29 -15.16 -19.84
CA VAL A 229 5.69 -14.23 -18.77
C VAL A 229 7.12 -14.63 -18.36
N ALA A 230 8.05 -13.69 -18.20
CA ALA A 230 9.42 -13.99 -17.79
C ALA A 230 9.37 -14.80 -16.49
N THR A 231 9.78 -16.07 -16.53
CA THR A 231 9.39 -17.03 -15.49
C THR A 231 10.31 -16.99 -14.28
N GLN A 232 11.47 -16.33 -14.33
CA GLN A 232 12.46 -16.41 -13.24
C GLN A 232 13.07 -15.05 -12.88
N LEU A 233 13.14 -14.77 -11.57
CA LEU A 233 13.95 -13.70 -10.98
C LEU A 233 15.28 -14.29 -10.51
N ALA A 234 16.38 -13.93 -11.18
CA ALA A 234 17.71 -14.32 -10.73
C ALA A 234 18.06 -13.66 -9.39
N ILE A 235 18.59 -14.43 -8.45
CA ILE A 235 19.05 -13.98 -7.13
C ILE A 235 20.49 -14.42 -6.89
N THR A 236 21.28 -13.56 -6.25
CA THR A 236 22.68 -13.81 -5.91
C THR A 236 22.94 -13.33 -4.49
N GLY A 237 23.76 -14.04 -3.73
CA GLY A 237 24.21 -13.62 -2.41
C GLY A 237 25.68 -13.22 -2.37
N ASP A 238 26.10 -12.67 -1.25
CA ASP A 238 27.51 -12.30 -0.97
C ASP A 238 28.43 -13.53 -0.89
N ALA A 239 27.84 -14.70 -0.69
CA ALA A 239 28.44 -16.03 -0.78
C ALA A 239 27.42 -17.02 -1.35
N GLY A 240 27.89 -18.11 -1.99
CA GLY A 240 27.04 -19.05 -2.72
C GLY A 240 26.92 -18.70 -4.22
N GLY A 241 26.38 -19.62 -5.02
CA GLY A 241 26.20 -19.44 -6.47
C GLY A 241 25.01 -18.55 -6.84
N VAL A 242 24.74 -18.44 -8.14
CA VAL A 242 23.50 -17.81 -8.66
C VAL A 242 22.37 -18.81 -8.52
N ASP A 243 21.21 -18.33 -8.07
CA ASP A 243 19.95 -19.09 -8.03
C ASP A 243 18.82 -18.28 -8.69
N SER A 244 17.64 -18.85 -8.81
CA SER A 244 16.48 -18.19 -9.43
C SER A 244 15.19 -18.51 -8.69
N VAL A 245 14.30 -17.53 -8.60
CA VAL A 245 12.93 -17.71 -8.11
C VAL A 245 12.00 -17.81 -9.31
N ASP A 246 11.33 -18.95 -9.51
CA ASP A 246 10.24 -19.02 -10.47
C ASP A 246 9.06 -18.15 -9.99
N LEU A 247 8.71 -17.12 -10.75
CA LEU A 247 7.69 -16.14 -10.37
C LEU A 247 6.27 -16.74 -10.35
N LEU A 248 6.08 -17.95 -10.89
CA LEU A 248 4.78 -18.63 -10.92
C LEU A 248 4.62 -19.65 -9.79
N THR A 249 5.70 -20.32 -9.38
CA THR A 249 5.62 -21.47 -8.46
C THR A 249 6.41 -21.31 -7.18
N ASP A 250 7.45 -20.48 -7.18
CA ASP A 250 8.39 -20.44 -6.06
C ASP A 250 8.01 -19.35 -5.06
N THR A 251 8.41 -19.57 -3.81
CA THR A 251 8.34 -18.56 -2.76
C THR A 251 9.75 -18.10 -2.42
N LEU A 252 10.06 -16.81 -2.64
CA LEU A 252 11.30 -16.22 -2.16
C LEU A 252 11.26 -16.09 -0.63
N THR A 253 12.03 -16.93 0.06
CA THR A 253 12.12 -16.92 1.52
C THR A 253 13.35 -16.13 1.97
N PHE A 254 13.17 -15.21 2.92
CA PHE A 254 14.28 -14.55 3.60
C PHE A 254 14.48 -15.22 4.97
N GLN A 255 15.68 -15.76 5.19
CA GLN A 255 16.02 -16.45 6.43
C GLN A 255 17.21 -15.77 7.11
N GLY A 256 17.05 -15.38 8.37
CA GLY A 256 18.14 -14.92 9.21
C GLY A 256 19.05 -16.08 9.63
N GLY A 257 20.36 -15.83 9.68
CA GLY A 257 21.32 -16.77 10.26
C GLY A 257 21.26 -16.82 11.79
N THR A 258 22.24 -17.46 12.43
CA THR A 258 22.33 -17.50 13.92
C THR A 258 22.39 -16.09 14.51
N ASN A 259 21.54 -15.81 15.51
CA ASN A 259 21.39 -14.51 16.17
C ASN A 259 20.83 -13.38 15.29
N ILE A 260 20.27 -13.70 14.11
CA ILE A 260 19.61 -12.75 13.21
C ILE A 260 18.15 -13.17 13.01
N ASN A 261 17.24 -12.26 13.33
CA ASN A 261 15.83 -12.43 13.06
C ASN A 261 15.42 -11.71 11.77
N THR A 262 14.53 -12.32 10.99
CA THR A 262 13.95 -11.72 9.80
C THR A 262 12.43 -11.74 9.91
N VAL A 263 11.80 -10.57 9.73
CA VAL A 263 10.34 -10.39 9.79
C VAL A 263 9.85 -9.83 8.47
N ILE A 264 8.81 -10.44 7.92
CA ILE A 264 8.14 -9.98 6.69
C ILE A 264 6.70 -9.60 7.05
N ALA A 265 6.37 -8.32 6.90
CA ALA A 265 5.02 -7.78 7.05
C ALA A 265 4.89 -6.51 6.21
N ASP A 266 3.68 -6.19 5.75
CA ASP A 266 3.38 -4.95 5.02
C ASP A 266 4.36 -4.64 3.86
N ASN A 267 4.68 -5.66 3.06
CA ASN A 267 5.64 -5.56 1.94
C ASN A 267 7.04 -5.07 2.34
N ARG A 268 7.43 -5.22 3.61
CA ARG A 268 8.75 -4.85 4.13
C ARG A 268 9.43 -6.06 4.74
N VAL A 269 10.71 -6.22 4.42
CA VAL A 269 11.62 -7.15 5.10
C VAL A 269 12.40 -6.36 6.14
N VAL A 270 12.31 -6.76 7.40
CA VAL A 270 13.10 -6.19 8.50
C VAL A 270 14.05 -7.27 9.02
N THR A 271 15.33 -6.93 9.09
CA THR A 271 16.37 -7.79 9.65
C THR A 271 16.96 -7.11 10.87
N HIS A 272 17.07 -7.82 11.99
CA HIS A 272 17.62 -7.29 13.24
C HIS A 272 18.30 -8.40 14.06
N LEU A 273 19.12 -8.03 15.04
CA LEU A 273 19.67 -8.99 16.01
C LEU A 273 18.55 -9.64 16.82
N ASP A 274 18.75 -10.89 17.19
CA ASP A 274 17.87 -11.56 18.15
C ASP A 274 17.90 -10.88 19.51
N SER A 275 16.77 -10.96 20.21
CA SER A 275 16.66 -10.44 21.58
C SER A 275 17.62 -11.15 22.54
N ASN A 276 17.88 -12.43 22.30
CA ASN A 276 18.88 -13.22 23.01
C ASN A 276 19.98 -13.61 22.03
N VAL A 277 21.19 -13.09 22.26
CA VAL A 277 22.37 -13.47 21.48
C VAL A 277 23.08 -14.62 22.19
N THR A 278 22.99 -15.84 21.64
CA THR A 278 23.54 -17.05 22.25
C THR A 278 24.32 -17.90 21.24
N GLY A 279 25.11 -18.87 21.72
CA GLY A 279 25.87 -19.77 20.84
C GLY A 279 27.02 -19.13 20.06
N LEU A 280 27.44 -17.90 20.43
CA LEU A 280 28.64 -17.28 19.89
C LEU A 280 29.88 -17.80 20.62
N SER A 281 30.99 -17.96 19.89
CA SER A 281 32.30 -18.23 20.50
C SER A 281 32.84 -16.99 21.21
N SER A 282 32.66 -15.81 20.64
CA SER A 282 33.01 -14.52 21.25
C SER A 282 32.18 -13.40 20.63
N LEU A 283 31.97 -12.31 21.35
CA LEU A 283 31.37 -11.08 20.83
C LEU A 283 32.35 -9.91 21.04
N THR A 284 32.79 -9.31 19.94
CA THR A 284 33.58 -8.08 19.96
C THR A 284 32.73 -6.94 19.43
N VAL A 285 32.57 -5.88 20.23
CA VAL A 285 31.91 -4.63 19.84
C VAL A 285 32.89 -3.52 20.11
N ASP A 286 33.36 -2.86 19.04
CA ASP A 286 34.48 -1.92 19.08
C ASP A 286 35.70 -2.55 19.79
N ASN A 287 36.19 -1.92 20.87
CA ASN A 287 37.31 -2.42 21.66
C ASN A 287 36.89 -3.30 22.86
N LEU A 288 35.61 -3.65 23.00
CA LEU A 288 35.11 -4.52 24.06
C LEU A 288 34.94 -5.94 23.55
N LYS A 289 35.58 -6.92 24.19
CA LYS A 289 35.45 -8.34 23.86
C LYS A 289 34.89 -9.13 25.03
N LEU A 290 33.77 -9.81 24.78
CA LEU A 290 33.21 -10.86 25.62
C LEU A 290 33.63 -12.23 25.05
N ASP A 291 34.36 -13.00 25.84
CA ASP A 291 34.85 -14.33 25.48
C ASP A 291 34.56 -15.30 26.63
N GLY A 292 33.54 -16.15 26.45
CA GLY A 292 33.00 -16.96 27.55
C GLY A 292 32.55 -16.11 28.74
N ASN A 293 33.25 -16.23 29.86
CA ASN A 293 33.00 -15.48 31.11
C ASN A 293 33.97 -14.30 31.33
N THR A 294 34.81 -13.98 30.36
CA THR A 294 35.80 -12.90 30.47
C THR A 294 35.34 -11.68 29.67
N LEU A 295 35.24 -10.54 30.35
CA LEU A 295 35.10 -9.23 29.71
C LEU A 295 36.48 -8.58 29.63
N SER A 296 36.89 -8.15 28.43
CA SER A 296 38.23 -7.64 28.18
C SER A 296 38.22 -6.45 27.21
N THR A 297 39.27 -5.62 27.27
CA THR A 297 39.53 -4.59 26.28
C THR A 297 40.52 -5.10 25.25
N THR A 298 40.29 -4.84 23.97
CA THR A 298 41.27 -5.05 22.89
C THR A 298 42.07 -3.78 22.58
N ASP A 299 41.83 -2.71 23.34
CA ASP A 299 42.57 -1.45 23.22
C ASP A 299 44.02 -1.64 23.68
N SER A 300 44.98 -1.15 22.89
CA SER A 300 46.40 -1.24 23.19
C SER A 300 46.84 -0.44 24.41
N SER A 301 46.02 0.52 24.86
CA SER A 301 46.23 1.24 26.13
C SER A 301 45.98 0.38 27.37
N GLY A 302 45.27 -0.75 27.23
CA GLY A 302 44.98 -1.70 28.31
C GLY A 302 43.90 -1.25 29.30
N PHE A 303 43.23 -0.11 29.05
CA PHE A 303 42.15 0.37 29.92
C PHE A 303 40.79 -0.21 29.53
N LEU A 304 40.08 -0.76 30.51
CA LEU A 304 38.67 -1.10 30.43
C LEU A 304 37.90 -0.20 31.40
N TYR A 305 37.03 0.65 30.87
CA TYR A 305 36.18 1.51 31.69
C TYR A 305 34.85 0.81 32.01
N ILE A 306 34.52 0.69 33.29
CA ILE A 306 33.18 0.34 33.76
C ILE A 306 32.55 1.62 34.30
N ASN A 307 31.95 2.41 33.39
CA ASN A 307 31.36 3.71 33.72
C ASN A 307 29.82 3.62 33.63
N PRO A 308 29.10 3.55 34.77
CA PRO A 308 27.65 3.35 34.77
C PRO A 308 26.89 4.58 34.24
N PHE A 309 27.46 5.79 34.30
CA PHE A 309 26.86 7.00 33.77
C PHE A 309 27.92 8.05 33.39
N PRO A 310 28.37 8.06 32.13
CA PRO A 310 29.55 8.81 31.71
C PRO A 310 29.37 10.33 31.67
N VAL A 311 28.14 10.85 31.79
CA VAL A 311 27.90 12.30 31.82
C VAL A 311 27.92 12.79 33.29
N GLY A 312 28.99 13.45 33.70
CA GLY A 312 29.08 14.11 35.01
C GLY A 312 29.49 13.21 36.18
N ASP A 313 30.26 12.14 35.94
CA ASP A 313 30.88 11.27 36.96
C ASP A 313 29.91 10.81 38.07
N SER A 314 28.68 10.44 37.70
CA SER A 314 27.68 9.88 38.62
C SER A 314 27.34 8.44 38.28
N GLY A 315 26.46 7.80 39.06
CA GLY A 315 26.14 6.38 38.93
C GLY A 315 26.91 5.49 39.90
N GLU A 316 26.43 4.26 40.06
CA GLU A 316 26.95 3.29 41.03
C GLU A 316 27.27 1.97 40.31
N VAL A 317 28.48 1.45 40.52
CA VAL A 317 28.82 0.09 40.12
C VAL A 317 28.59 -0.81 41.33
N VAL A 318 27.61 -1.71 41.23
CA VAL A 318 27.31 -2.69 42.28
C VAL A 318 27.91 -4.04 41.90
N ILE A 319 28.86 -4.53 42.72
CA ILE A 319 29.45 -5.87 42.58
C ILE A 319 28.90 -6.73 43.71
N LEU A 320 28.14 -7.76 43.36
CA LEU A 320 27.60 -8.72 44.31
C LEU A 320 28.56 -9.91 44.48
N GLY A 321 28.59 -10.49 45.67
CA GLY A 321 29.52 -11.57 46.00
C GLY A 321 30.91 -11.05 46.38
N ASN A 322 31.93 -11.89 46.17
CA ASN A 322 33.31 -11.55 46.54
C ASN A 322 33.97 -10.72 45.43
N LEU A 323 34.69 -9.67 45.83
CA LEU A 323 35.58 -8.91 44.95
C LEU A 323 37.02 -9.41 45.12
N LYS A 324 37.66 -9.83 44.02
CA LYS A 324 39.09 -10.18 43.98
C LYS A 324 39.79 -9.20 43.03
N VAL A 325 40.82 -8.52 43.52
CA VAL A 325 41.65 -7.61 42.71
C VAL A 325 43.08 -8.15 42.69
N GLU A 326 43.52 -8.61 41.52
CA GLU A 326 44.88 -9.11 41.30
C GLU A 326 45.68 -8.08 40.51
N GLY A 327 46.43 -7.25 41.23
CA GLY A 327 47.26 -6.20 40.67
C GLY A 327 48.29 -5.72 41.67
N THR A 328 49.16 -4.79 41.25
CA THR A 328 50.19 -4.21 42.12
C THR A 328 49.67 -3.02 42.94
N THR A 329 48.60 -2.37 42.49
CA THR A 329 47.98 -1.22 43.17
C THR A 329 46.46 -1.28 43.10
N THR A 330 45.80 -0.75 44.13
CA THR A 330 44.36 -0.43 44.12
C THR A 330 44.22 1.05 44.47
N THR A 331 43.59 1.83 43.60
CA THR A 331 43.39 3.27 43.79
C THR A 331 41.90 3.56 43.93
N VAL A 332 41.50 4.14 45.06
CA VAL A 332 40.11 4.53 45.32
C VAL A 332 40.06 6.04 45.54
N ASN A 333 39.58 6.79 44.54
CA ASN A 333 39.44 8.24 44.59
C ASN A 333 38.07 8.63 45.15
N SER A 334 37.88 8.41 46.45
CA SER A 334 36.63 8.68 47.16
C SER A 334 36.83 9.59 48.36
N THR A 335 35.80 10.33 48.76
CA THR A 335 35.81 11.09 50.03
C THR A 335 35.73 10.19 51.26
N THR A 336 35.17 8.99 51.12
CA THR A 336 35.04 8.02 52.22
C THR A 336 35.11 6.60 51.68
N VAL A 337 35.89 5.75 52.37
CA VAL A 337 35.88 4.30 52.19
C VAL A 337 35.21 3.70 53.42
N SER A 338 34.08 3.01 53.22
CA SER A 338 33.36 2.30 54.28
C SER A 338 33.60 0.80 54.12
N ILE A 339 34.11 0.16 55.18
CA ILE A 339 34.42 -1.27 55.20
C ILE A 339 33.71 -1.86 56.41
N ASN A 340 32.82 -2.82 56.15
CA ASN A 340 32.08 -3.52 57.20
C ASN A 340 32.82 -4.77 57.70
N ASP A 341 33.95 -5.12 57.06
CA ASP A 341 34.75 -6.28 57.44
C ASP A 341 35.27 -6.16 58.87
N LYS A 342 35.29 -7.29 59.58
CA LYS A 342 35.79 -7.36 60.97
C LYS A 342 37.29 -7.10 61.06
N ASN A 343 38.04 -7.33 59.99
CA ASN A 343 39.49 -7.25 59.97
C ASN A 343 40.00 -6.71 58.63
N LEU A 344 41.13 -6.00 58.68
CA LEU A 344 41.93 -5.63 57.53
C LEU A 344 43.27 -6.36 57.62
N VAL A 345 43.49 -7.32 56.72
CA VAL A 345 44.77 -8.05 56.63
C VAL A 345 45.70 -7.29 55.70
N LEU A 346 46.88 -6.93 56.20
CA LEU A 346 47.92 -6.24 55.45
C LEU A 346 49.10 -7.19 55.25
N ALA A 347 49.78 -7.04 54.11
CA ALA A 347 50.95 -7.86 53.75
C ALA A 347 50.69 -9.39 53.81
N ASP A 348 49.49 -9.84 53.42
CA ASP A 348 49.10 -11.26 53.43
C ASP A 348 49.99 -12.17 52.55
N SER A 349 50.68 -11.58 51.56
CA SER A 349 51.64 -12.29 50.72
C SER A 349 53.08 -12.29 51.26
N ALA A 350 53.37 -11.60 52.37
CA ALA A 350 54.70 -11.58 52.96
C ALA A 350 54.98 -12.94 53.65
N ALA A 351 56.13 -13.55 53.35
CA ALA A 351 56.50 -14.85 53.90
C ALA A 351 56.91 -14.78 55.38
N ASP A 352 57.39 -13.63 55.84
CA ASP A 352 57.85 -13.38 57.20
C ASP A 352 57.68 -11.92 57.64
N SER A 353 58.05 -11.63 58.90
CA SER A 353 57.94 -10.28 59.46
C SER A 353 58.85 -9.27 58.77
N ALA A 354 59.99 -9.70 58.19
CA ALA A 354 60.90 -8.80 57.49
C ALA A 354 60.29 -8.34 56.16
N GLU A 355 59.63 -9.23 55.41
CA GLU A 355 58.88 -8.86 54.20
C GLU A 355 57.63 -8.01 54.51
N ALA A 356 57.01 -8.19 55.67
CA ALA A 356 55.90 -7.37 56.13
C ALA A 356 56.33 -6.00 56.70
N ASN A 357 57.64 -5.72 56.80
CA ASN A 357 58.15 -4.47 57.34
C ASN A 357 57.61 -3.27 56.55
N ASP A 358 57.20 -2.23 57.25
CA ASP A 358 56.52 -1.04 56.71
C ASP A 358 55.11 -1.28 56.14
N ALA A 359 54.49 -2.45 56.37
CA ALA A 359 53.06 -2.61 56.17
C ALA A 359 52.28 -1.68 57.12
N GLY A 360 51.24 -1.00 56.61
CA GLY A 360 50.45 -0.11 57.43
C GLY A 360 49.69 0.97 56.67
N ILE A 361 49.44 2.08 57.37
CA ILE A 361 48.64 3.20 56.87
C ILE A 361 49.55 4.42 56.72
N THR A 362 49.45 5.08 55.57
CA THR A 362 50.15 6.33 55.27
C THR A 362 49.16 7.41 54.87
N ILE A 363 49.22 8.57 55.53
CA ILE A 363 48.45 9.75 55.13
C ILE A 363 49.27 10.53 54.11
N ASN A 364 48.87 10.41 52.84
CA ASN A 364 49.52 11.08 51.72
C ASN A 364 48.93 12.50 51.57
N GLY A 365 49.78 13.53 51.51
CA GLY A 365 49.33 14.92 51.35
C GLY A 365 50.32 15.93 51.96
N PRO A 366 50.65 15.83 53.26
CA PRO A 366 51.67 16.68 53.89
C PRO A 366 53.10 16.39 53.38
N PRO A 367 54.05 17.36 53.45
CA PRO A 367 55.44 17.14 53.06
C PRO A 367 56.16 16.03 53.84
N ILE A 368 55.80 15.85 55.11
CA ILE A 368 56.22 14.71 55.94
C ILE A 368 54.97 13.89 56.23
N LYS A 369 54.88 12.71 55.62
CA LYS A 369 53.70 11.85 55.67
C LYS A 369 53.54 11.24 57.07
N PRO A 370 52.42 11.50 57.77
CA PRO A 370 52.07 10.72 58.95
C PRO A 370 51.81 9.26 58.58
N THR A 371 52.21 8.35 59.46
CA THR A 371 52.18 6.92 59.23
C THR A 371 51.92 6.15 60.52
N ILE A 372 51.33 4.97 60.34
CA ILE A 372 51.24 3.89 61.33
C ILE A 372 51.81 2.66 60.63
N LEU A 373 53.03 2.25 60.96
CA LEU A 373 53.74 1.19 60.24
C LEU A 373 54.22 0.10 61.20
N TYR A 374 54.16 -1.14 60.74
CA TYR A 374 54.81 -2.25 61.41
C TYR A 374 56.32 -2.20 61.19
N LYS A 375 57.09 -2.32 62.27
CA LYS A 375 58.55 -2.44 62.23
C LYS A 375 58.97 -3.81 62.73
N SER A 376 59.53 -4.59 61.82
CA SER A 376 59.97 -5.97 62.08
C SER A 376 61.16 -6.07 63.04
N THR A 377 62.05 -5.06 63.05
CA THR A 377 63.26 -5.07 63.88
C THR A 377 62.97 -4.92 65.37
N THR A 378 61.95 -4.14 65.70
CA THR A 378 61.49 -3.90 67.08
C THR A 378 60.23 -4.70 67.41
N ASP A 379 59.62 -5.33 66.41
CA ASP A 379 58.33 -6.01 66.47
C ASP A 379 57.22 -5.12 67.06
N THR A 380 57.17 -3.87 66.60
CA THR A 380 56.24 -2.85 67.09
C THR A 380 55.55 -2.10 65.98
N TRP A 381 54.38 -1.53 66.29
CA TRP A 381 53.79 -0.47 65.49
C TRP A 381 54.40 0.88 65.83
N GLU A 382 55.05 1.51 64.86
CA GLU A 382 55.56 2.86 64.99
C GLU A 382 54.56 3.88 64.46
N LEU A 383 54.17 4.82 65.31
CA LEU A 383 53.36 5.97 64.95
C LEU A 383 54.29 7.18 64.75
N SER A 384 54.35 7.73 63.54
CA SER A 384 55.21 8.90 63.25
C SER A 384 54.63 10.22 63.75
N LYS A 385 53.38 10.21 64.23
CA LYS A 385 52.70 11.32 64.91
C LYS A 385 51.97 10.80 66.14
N LYS A 386 51.75 11.68 67.12
CA LYS A 386 51.03 11.35 68.36
C LYS A 386 49.58 11.00 68.05
N PHE A 387 49.04 10.00 68.74
CA PHE A 387 47.60 9.76 68.78
C PHE A 387 46.97 10.73 69.80
N THR A 388 45.94 11.47 69.42
CA THR A 388 45.18 12.33 70.34
C THR A 388 43.75 11.83 70.40
N THR A 389 43.24 11.61 71.60
CA THR A 389 41.86 11.16 71.80
C THR A 389 40.94 12.37 71.97
N PRO A 390 39.86 12.52 71.18
CA PRO A 390 38.87 13.57 71.39
C PRO A 390 38.03 13.39 72.68
N SER A 391 38.03 12.19 73.28
CA SER A 391 37.45 11.90 74.60
C SER A 391 38.30 10.90 75.39
N ALA A 392 38.26 10.99 76.72
CA ALA A 392 39.18 10.37 77.69
C ALA A 392 39.14 8.83 77.82
N SER A 393 38.99 8.08 76.73
CA SER A 393 38.66 6.65 76.76
C SER A 393 39.69 5.72 76.10
N VAL A 394 40.89 6.22 75.79
CA VAL A 394 42.06 5.31 75.72
C VAL A 394 42.62 5.28 77.14
N PRO A 395 42.60 4.15 77.86
CA PRO A 395 43.24 4.03 79.16
C PRO A 395 44.67 4.52 79.02
N ASN A 396 45.03 5.48 79.85
CA ASN A 396 46.36 6.03 79.90
C ASN A 396 47.32 4.83 80.08
N LEU A 397 48.35 4.72 79.24
CA LEU A 397 49.40 3.68 79.34
C LEU A 397 50.17 3.74 80.69
N ILE A 398 49.81 4.70 81.55
CA ILE A 398 50.35 4.99 82.89
C ILE A 398 49.54 4.30 84.01
N ASP A 399 48.43 3.61 83.74
CA ASP A 399 47.62 2.98 84.80
C ASP A 399 48.31 1.78 85.50
N ASN A 400 49.50 1.35 85.04
CA ASN A 400 50.24 0.21 85.59
C ASN A 400 51.61 0.54 86.20
N TYR A 401 51.94 1.82 86.40
CA TYR A 401 53.20 2.24 87.00
C TYR A 401 52.93 3.06 88.28
N ASN A 402 53.41 2.58 89.44
CA ASN A 402 53.51 3.40 90.66
C ASN A 402 54.81 4.24 90.63
N THR A 403 55.05 5.06 91.65
CA THR A 403 56.25 5.91 91.74
C THR A 403 57.57 5.14 91.72
N ASP A 404 57.58 3.84 92.02
CA ASP A 404 58.80 3.00 91.97
C ASP A 404 59.32 2.78 90.55
N HIS A 405 58.46 3.02 89.55
CA HIS A 405 58.78 2.85 88.13
C HIS A 405 59.06 4.18 87.42
N LEU A 406 59.15 5.27 88.18
CA LEU A 406 59.49 6.61 87.70
C LEU A 406 60.86 7.00 88.28
N GLY A 407 61.85 7.25 87.43
CA GLY A 407 63.19 7.67 87.88
C GLY A 407 63.17 9.08 88.49
N GLU A 408 63.72 9.24 89.70
CA GLU A 408 63.81 10.55 90.36
C GLU A 408 65.10 11.33 89.98
N GLY A 409 65.02 12.66 89.99
CA GLY A 409 66.17 13.56 89.81
C GLY A 409 66.86 13.91 91.13
N SER A 410 68.02 14.58 91.09
CA SER A 410 68.88 14.80 92.28
C SER A 410 68.53 15.98 93.19
N THR A 411 67.59 16.85 92.81
CA THR A 411 67.29 18.10 93.55
C THR A 411 65.86 18.23 94.08
N ASN A 412 64.90 17.53 93.49
CA ASN A 412 63.50 17.51 93.92
C ASN A 412 63.00 16.07 93.85
N LEU A 413 63.09 15.38 94.98
CA LEU A 413 62.76 13.97 95.11
C LEU A 413 61.33 13.83 95.67
N TYR A 414 60.65 12.72 95.40
CA TYR A 414 59.27 12.53 95.86
C TYR A 414 59.19 12.47 97.39
N PHE A 415 58.06 12.96 97.92
CA PHE A 415 57.79 12.94 99.36
C PHE A 415 57.53 11.50 99.82
N THR A 416 58.26 11.04 100.84
CA THR A 416 57.90 9.86 101.64
C THR A 416 58.08 10.18 103.11
N ASN A 417 57.23 9.59 103.97
CA ASN A 417 57.32 9.79 105.42
C ASN A 417 58.72 9.43 105.95
N GLU A 418 59.26 8.28 105.52
CA GLU A 418 60.60 7.80 105.86
C GLU A 418 61.70 8.85 105.63
N ARG A 419 61.69 9.49 104.46
CA ARG A 419 62.71 10.48 104.10
C ARG A 419 62.61 11.75 104.92
N VAL A 420 61.42 12.09 105.41
CA VAL A 420 61.22 13.24 106.30
C VAL A 420 61.77 12.90 107.68
N ASP A 421 61.53 11.70 108.17
CA ASP A 421 61.97 11.24 109.50
C ASP A 421 63.51 11.13 109.57
N ASP A 422 64.14 10.52 108.56
CA ASP A 422 65.59 10.51 108.35
C ASP A 422 66.20 11.93 108.36
N ARG A 423 65.53 12.86 107.66
CA ARG A 423 66.01 14.23 107.55
C ARG A 423 65.95 14.96 108.89
N LEU A 424 64.91 14.71 109.69
CA LEU A 424 64.72 15.31 111.00
C LEU A 424 65.76 14.81 112.01
N ASN A 425 66.02 13.50 112.06
CA ASN A 425 67.04 12.89 112.90
C ASN A 425 68.44 13.50 112.65
N ASN A 426 68.80 13.70 111.38
CA ASN A 426 70.09 14.26 111.02
C ASN A 426 70.18 15.80 111.21
N LEU A 427 69.04 16.50 111.31
CA LEU A 427 69.01 17.96 111.45
C LEU A 427 69.16 18.42 112.91
N LEU A 428 68.64 17.66 113.87
CA LEU A 428 68.67 17.99 115.29
C LEU A 428 69.94 17.40 115.94
N LEU A 429 70.71 18.24 116.65
CA LEU A 429 71.94 17.84 117.33
C LEU A 429 71.79 18.07 118.84
N ALA A 430 72.14 17.06 119.64
CA ALA A 430 72.14 17.12 121.09
C ALA A 430 73.25 18.07 121.57
N GLY A 431 72.92 18.98 122.48
CA GLY A 431 73.89 19.85 123.15
C GLY A 431 74.12 19.42 124.60
N GLU A 432 75.12 19.99 125.27
CA GLU A 432 75.42 19.66 126.69
C GLU A 432 74.16 19.79 127.58
N GLY A 433 73.81 18.73 128.30
CA GLY A 433 72.64 18.65 129.17
C GLY A 433 71.33 18.25 128.48
N ILE A 434 71.32 17.95 127.17
CA ILE A 434 70.16 17.45 126.41
C ILE A 434 70.56 16.22 125.59
N ASP A 435 69.81 15.13 125.73
CA ASP A 435 69.92 13.93 124.91
C ASP A 435 68.87 13.92 123.79
N LEU A 436 69.29 13.48 122.60
CA LEU A 436 68.40 13.14 121.48
C LEU A 436 68.45 11.65 121.22
N THR A 437 67.30 11.02 121.04
CA THR A 437 67.20 9.60 120.68
C THR A 437 66.14 9.43 119.60
N TYR A 438 66.56 9.04 118.39
CA TYR A 438 65.68 8.69 117.29
C TYR A 438 65.41 7.17 117.28
N ASP A 439 64.12 6.81 117.27
CA ASP A 439 63.62 5.45 117.11
C ASP A 439 62.93 5.32 115.75
N ASP A 440 63.67 4.75 114.81
CA ASP A 440 63.26 4.54 113.41
C ASP A 440 62.07 3.57 113.30
N ALA A 441 62.08 2.49 114.08
CA ALA A 441 60.98 1.53 114.05
C ALA A 441 59.70 2.08 114.69
N GLY A 442 59.84 3.02 115.62
CA GLY A 442 58.74 3.70 116.31
C GLY A 442 58.26 5.00 115.66
N ASN A 443 58.91 5.47 114.59
CA ASN A 443 58.72 6.80 113.98
C ASN A 443 58.70 7.93 115.02
N SER A 444 59.67 7.94 115.94
CA SER A 444 59.70 8.93 117.03
C SER A 444 61.09 9.48 117.31
N LEU A 445 61.16 10.77 117.66
CA LEU A 445 62.38 11.43 118.12
C LEU A 445 62.14 11.98 119.54
N THR A 446 62.88 11.47 120.53
CA THR A 446 62.80 11.88 121.93
C THR A 446 63.88 12.91 122.23
N ILE A 447 63.51 13.98 122.94
CA ILE A 447 64.40 15.03 123.45
C ILE A 447 64.30 15.03 124.98
N ALA A 448 65.38 14.72 125.69
CA ALA A 448 65.40 14.59 127.14
C ALA A 448 66.51 15.45 127.77
N GLY A 449 66.35 15.87 129.04
CA GLY A 449 67.40 16.59 129.78
C GLY A 449 68.19 15.65 130.70
N GLU A 450 69.52 15.72 130.66
CA GLU A 450 70.42 14.93 131.50
C GLU A 450 70.58 15.58 132.89
N LEU A 451 70.53 14.79 133.97
CA LEU A 451 70.72 15.33 135.33
C LEU A 451 72.16 15.82 135.54
N ALA A 452 72.31 16.96 136.21
CA ALA A 452 73.64 17.52 136.50
C ALA A 452 74.48 16.56 137.35
N SER A 453 75.74 16.36 136.95
CA SER A 453 76.73 15.63 137.73
C SER A 453 77.89 16.56 138.11
N LEU A 454 78.82 16.09 138.95
CA LEU A 454 80.01 16.85 139.32
C LEU A 454 80.91 17.20 138.12
N THR A 455 80.75 16.48 137.00
CA THR A 455 81.57 16.65 135.79
C THR A 455 80.77 17.05 134.54
N ASN A 456 79.42 17.08 134.61
CA ASN A 456 78.58 17.46 133.46
C ASN A 456 77.50 18.48 133.85
N PRO A 457 77.38 19.63 133.15
CA PRO A 457 76.25 20.53 133.29
C PRO A 457 74.96 19.80 132.88
N GLY A 458 73.94 19.85 133.73
CA GLY A 458 72.66 19.22 133.46
C GLY A 458 71.53 19.88 134.26
N VAL A 459 70.36 19.27 134.25
CA VAL A 459 69.20 19.71 135.04
C VAL A 459 69.37 19.32 136.52
N ALA A 460 69.17 20.26 137.44
CA ALA A 460 69.25 20.01 138.89
C ALA A 460 67.89 19.57 139.48
N SER A 461 67.88 18.65 140.44
CA SER A 461 66.67 18.17 141.15
C SER A 461 66.73 18.48 142.64
N PHE A 462 65.70 19.14 143.18
CA PHE A 462 65.61 19.52 144.60
C PHE A 462 64.30 18.97 145.21
N GLY A 463 64.36 17.90 146.03
CA GLY A 463 63.12 17.31 146.60
C GLY A 463 63.16 16.03 147.44
N GLY A 464 64.30 15.42 147.78
CA GLY A 464 64.37 14.20 148.62
C GLY A 464 64.21 14.46 150.13
N TYR A 465 63.60 13.52 150.87
CA TYR A 465 63.58 13.52 152.35
C TYR A 465 64.95 13.03 152.89
N ALA A 466 65.31 13.39 154.14
CA ALA A 466 66.55 12.91 154.75
C ALA A 466 66.34 11.51 155.36
N ASP A 467 66.73 10.46 154.65
CA ASP A 467 66.83 9.08 155.15
C ASP A 467 68.06 8.34 154.62
N GLY A 468 68.84 7.81 155.56
CA GLY A 468 69.98 6.89 155.40
C GLY A 468 71.30 7.52 155.86
N ASP A 469 71.91 7.18 157.00
CA ASP A 469 71.81 5.99 157.85
C ASP A 469 72.36 6.33 159.27
N SER A 470 71.67 5.94 160.35
CA SER A 470 72.03 6.05 161.81
C SER A 470 71.30 7.05 162.74
N ALA A 471 69.99 7.29 162.62
CA ALA A 471 69.18 7.69 163.78
C ALA A 471 67.79 7.02 163.80
N GLY A 472 67.52 6.23 164.84
CA GLY A 472 66.44 5.25 164.93
C GLY A 472 65.04 5.75 165.33
N ALA A 473 64.49 6.82 164.73
CA ALA A 473 63.05 7.19 164.88
C ALA A 473 62.50 8.12 163.76
N THR A 474 61.19 8.02 163.48
CA THR A 474 60.48 8.57 162.29
C THR A 474 59.85 9.97 162.46
N GLY A 475 60.07 10.87 161.49
CA GLY A 475 59.08 11.88 161.05
C GLY A 475 59.41 13.39 161.17
N THR A 476 59.41 14.08 160.01
CA THR A 476 59.04 15.52 159.74
C THR A 476 60.05 16.61 159.33
N LEU A 477 61.33 16.35 159.00
CA LEU A 477 62.27 17.41 158.50
C LEU A 477 63.01 17.05 157.19
N ARG A 478 63.03 17.98 156.20
CA ARG A 478 63.70 17.86 154.88
C ARG A 478 65.05 18.61 154.85
N GLN A 479 66.06 18.10 154.14
CA GLN A 479 67.43 18.69 154.07
C GLN A 479 67.47 20.07 153.38
N PHE A 480 66.72 20.24 152.29
CA PHE A 480 66.47 21.53 151.65
C PHE A 480 64.97 21.73 151.44
N GLN A 481 64.42 22.85 151.90
CA GLN A 481 63.07 23.28 151.58
C GLN A 481 63.11 24.41 150.57
N VAL A 482 62.38 24.25 149.47
CA VAL A 482 62.25 25.28 148.42
C VAL A 482 60.87 25.90 148.53
N SER A 483 60.78 27.22 148.61
CA SER A 483 59.49 27.91 148.61
C SER A 483 58.88 27.89 147.21
N ALA A 484 57.57 28.14 147.12
CA ALA A 484 56.88 28.30 145.83
C ALA A 484 57.43 29.46 144.96
N ALA A 485 58.29 30.32 145.51
CA ALA A 485 58.99 31.39 144.79
C ALA A 485 60.45 31.02 144.41
N GLY A 486 60.86 29.75 144.57
CA GLY A 486 62.18 29.25 144.15
C GLY A 486 63.33 29.50 145.11
N ASN A 487 63.07 30.04 146.31
CA ASN A 487 64.12 30.27 147.32
C ASN A 487 64.38 29.00 148.13
N VAL A 488 65.66 28.65 148.35
CA VAL A 488 66.10 27.40 149.00
C VAL A 488 66.66 27.65 150.41
N TRP A 489 66.26 26.83 151.38
CA TRP A 489 66.53 26.97 152.82
C TRP A 489 67.00 25.62 153.39
N ILE A 490 67.96 25.63 154.33
CA ILE A 490 68.52 24.42 154.98
C ILE A 490 67.97 24.29 156.40
N ALA A 491 67.39 23.13 156.74
CA ALA A 491 66.65 22.95 158.00
C ALA A 491 67.44 22.27 159.15
N ALA A 492 68.49 21.47 158.88
CA ALA A 492 69.45 20.97 159.87
C ALA A 492 70.73 20.43 159.19
N ILE A 493 71.90 20.69 159.79
CA ILE A 493 73.19 20.06 159.46
C ILE A 493 73.68 19.37 160.74
N ASP A 494 73.68 18.04 160.75
CA ASP A 494 74.25 17.25 161.85
C ASP A 494 75.63 16.70 161.43
N GLY A 495 76.64 17.05 162.21
CA GLY A 495 77.88 16.28 162.41
C GLY A 495 78.93 16.19 161.29
N GLY A 496 79.80 17.20 161.16
CA GLY A 496 81.25 16.95 160.98
C GLY A 496 82.00 17.52 159.77
N THR A 497 82.58 18.71 159.98
CA THR A 497 83.82 19.34 159.42
C THR A 497 84.08 19.40 157.90
N TYR A 498 83.81 20.62 157.38
CA TYR A 498 84.20 21.30 156.12
C TYR A 498 84.09 20.56 154.78
#